data_AF-A0A2E7VUV1-F1
#
_entry.id   AF-A0A2E7VUV1-F1
#
_cell.length_a   1.000
_cell.length_b   1.000
_cell.length_c   1.000
_cell.angle_alpha   90.00
_cell.angle_beta   90.00
_cell.angle_gamma   90.00
#
_symmetry.space_group_name_H-M   'P 1'
#
loop_
_entity.id
_entity.type
_entity.pdbx_description
1 polymer ?
#
loop_
_entity_poly.entity_id
_entity_poly.type
_entity_poly.pdbx_seq_one_letter_code
_entity_poly.pdbx_strand_id
1 'polypeptide(L)'
;MKFNKTNPLHILIYIYGSFIFYFVYLISKVFAFPTENNIVLYGHKYYGNLKSLYENLDIKDYSKFFITLDYKNYKKLKNQSIDVLYGL
;
A
#
# COMPACT_ATOMS: atom_id res chain seq x y z
N MET A 1 13.06 -26.39 18.85
CA MET A 1 13.23 -27.87 18.78
C MET A 1 13.67 -28.21 17.35
N LYS A 2 14.74 -29.01 17.16
CA LYS A 2 15.18 -29.40 15.80
C LYS A 2 14.13 -30.28 15.14
N PHE A 3 13.88 -30.07 13.84
CA PHE A 3 12.92 -30.88 13.09
C PHE A 3 13.46 -32.30 12.90
N ASN A 4 12.75 -33.30 13.41
CA ASN A 4 13.13 -34.70 13.24
C ASN A 4 12.27 -35.35 12.16
N LYS A 5 12.89 -35.71 11.02
CA LYS A 5 12.21 -36.34 9.87
C LYS A 5 11.70 -37.75 10.15
N THR A 6 12.22 -38.44 11.18
CA THR A 6 11.77 -39.79 11.53
C THR A 6 10.67 -39.81 12.60
N ASN A 7 10.37 -38.65 13.21
CA ASN A 7 9.30 -38.54 14.19
C ASN A 7 7.97 -38.21 13.50
N PRO A 8 6.96 -39.10 13.53
CA PRO A 8 5.68 -38.87 12.87
C PRO A 8 4.93 -37.63 13.41
N LEU A 9 5.12 -37.26 14.68
CA LEU A 9 4.51 -36.06 15.25
C LEU A 9 5.06 -34.78 14.61
N HIS A 10 6.35 -34.72 14.30
CA HIS A 10 6.94 -33.56 13.61
C HIS A 10 6.37 -33.41 12.20
N ILE A 11 6.16 -34.52 11.49
CA ILE A 11 5.57 -34.52 10.15
C ILE A 11 4.10 -34.07 10.22
N LEU A 12 3.33 -34.58 11.19
CA LEU A 12 1.93 -34.17 11.39
C LEU A 12 1.80 -32.67 11.68
N ILE A 13 2.62 -32.15 12.59
CA ILE A 13 2.63 -30.71 12.92
C ILE A 13 3.00 -29.87 11.69
N TYR A 14 3.96 -30.33 10.90
CA TYR A 14 4.38 -29.64 9.68
C TYR A 14 3.25 -29.61 8.62
N ILE A 15 2.63 -30.76 8.33
CA ILE A 15 1.53 -30.85 7.37
C ILE A 15 0.36 -29.97 7.83
N TYR A 16 0.01 -30.03 9.11
CA TYR A 16 -1.05 -29.21 9.68
C TYR A 16 -0.74 -27.71 9.57
N GLY A 17 0.49 -27.30 9.91
CA GLY A 17 0.94 -25.93 9.75
C GLY A 17 0.89 -25.46 8.29
N SER A 18 1.41 -26.27 7.36
CA SER A 18 1.36 -25.97 5.93
C SER A 18 -0.08 -25.82 5.42
N PHE A 19 -1.01 -26.66 5.89
CA PHE A 19 -2.42 -26.55 5.53
C PHE A 19 -3.04 -25.26 6.05
N ILE A 20 -2.76 -24.87 7.29
CA ILE A 20 -3.21 -23.59 7.85
C ILE A 20 -2.67 -22.42 7.02
N PHE A 21 -1.38 -22.40 6.71
CA PHE A 21 -0.78 -21.31 5.92
C PHE A 21 -1.41 -21.22 4.53
N TYR A 22 -1.63 -22.36 3.88
CA TYR A 22 -2.27 -22.41 2.56
C TYR A 22 -3.72 -21.91 2.63
N PHE A 23 -4.46 -22.32 3.65
CA PHE A 23 -5.83 -21.87 3.88
C PHE A 23 -5.91 -20.35 4.11
N VAL A 24 -5.02 -19.80 4.95
CA VAL A 24 -4.91 -18.35 5.19
C VAL A 24 -4.56 -17.61 3.89
N TYR A 25 -3.64 -18.13 3.08
CA TYR A 25 -3.29 -17.55 1.79
C TYR A 25 -4.46 -17.55 0.80
N LEU A 26 -5.25 -18.63 0.75
CA LEU A 26 -6.44 -18.68 -0.09
C LEU A 26 -7.48 -17.66 0.36
N ILE A 27 -7.73 -17.56 1.67
CA ILE A 27 -8.63 -16.56 2.25
C ILE A 27 -8.14 -15.16 1.90
N SER A 28 -6.87 -14.83 2.11
CA SER A 28 -6.36 -13.48 1.84
C SER A 28 -6.48 -13.11 0.36
N LYS A 29 -6.39 -14.08 -0.55
CA LYS A 29 -6.63 -13.87 -1.98
C LYS A 29 -8.11 -13.67 -2.32
N VAL A 30 -9.01 -14.41 -1.69
CA VAL A 30 -10.47 -14.30 -1.91
C VAL A 30 -11.03 -13.00 -1.30
N PHE A 31 -10.51 -12.60 -0.15
CA PHE A 31 -10.87 -11.34 0.52
C PHE A 31 -9.89 -10.21 0.20
N ALA A 32 -9.13 -10.32 -0.88
CA ALA A 32 -8.30 -9.22 -1.35
C ALA A 32 -9.24 -8.03 -1.63
N PHE A 33 -9.14 -6.99 -0.81
CA PHE A 33 -9.90 -5.77 -1.01
C PHE A 33 -9.52 -5.18 -2.38
N PRO A 34 -10.48 -4.59 -3.12
CA PRO A 34 -10.16 -3.92 -4.37
C PRO A 34 -9.07 -2.88 -4.07
N THR A 35 -7.91 -3.04 -4.70
CA THR A 35 -6.85 -2.05 -4.63
C THR A 35 -7.30 -0.87 -5.47
N GLU A 36 -7.55 0.27 -4.84
CA GLU A 36 -7.78 1.51 -5.56
C GLU A 36 -6.54 1.86 -6.37
N ASN A 37 -6.73 2.21 -7.64
CA ASN A 37 -5.67 2.67 -8.53
C ASN A 37 -5.28 4.10 -8.13
N ASN A 38 -4.54 4.25 -7.03
CA ASN A 38 -4.14 5.54 -6.50
C ASN A 38 -2.65 5.76 -6.69
N ILE A 39 -2.28 6.91 -7.27
CA ILE A 39 -0.91 7.38 -7.35
C ILE A 39 -0.72 8.46 -6.31
N VAL A 40 0.18 8.20 -5.37
CA VAL A 40 0.48 9.13 -4.28
C VAL A 40 1.86 9.71 -4.50
N LEU A 41 1.90 11.01 -4.81
CA LEU A 41 3.13 11.79 -4.86
C LEU A 41 3.43 12.33 -3.46
N TYR A 42 4.62 12.06 -2.95
CA TYR A 42 5.03 12.51 -1.62
C TYR A 42 6.19 13.50 -1.72
N GLY A 43 6.11 14.61 -0.98
CA GLY A 43 7.19 15.58 -0.92
C GLY A 43 7.00 16.68 0.10
N HIS A 44 8.11 17.32 0.48
CA HIS A 44 8.08 18.42 1.43
C HIS A 44 7.39 19.68 0.86
N LYS A 45 7.58 19.95 -0.44
CA LYS A 45 6.99 21.10 -1.14
C LYS A 45 6.52 20.68 -2.54
N TYR A 46 5.39 21.23 -2.96
CA TYR A 46 4.84 21.05 -4.31
C TYR A 46 5.49 22.04 -5.29
N TYR A 47 6.66 21.70 -5.83
CA TYR A 47 7.39 22.54 -6.79
C TYR A 47 8.26 21.71 -7.76
N GLY A 48 8.73 22.37 -8.81
CA GLY A 48 9.68 21.80 -9.77
C GLY A 48 9.16 20.52 -10.42
N ASN A 49 10.00 19.49 -10.42
CA ASN A 49 9.71 18.20 -11.05
C ASN A 49 8.46 17.52 -10.47
N LEU A 50 8.20 17.71 -9.18
CA LEU A 50 7.08 17.05 -8.52
C LEU A 50 5.74 17.67 -8.91
N LYS A 51 5.71 18.98 -9.09
CA LYS A 51 4.58 19.71 -9.69
C LYS A 51 4.37 19.26 -11.14
N SER A 52 5.44 19.25 -11.93
CA SER A 52 5.39 18.81 -13.32
C SER A 52 4.87 17.37 -13.44
N LEU A 53 5.32 16.46 -12.58
CA LEU A 53 4.82 15.09 -12.55
C LEU A 53 3.32 15.04 -12.21
N TYR A 54 2.86 15.75 -11.19
CA TYR A 54 1.44 15.76 -10.80
C TYR A 54 0.53 16.32 -11.91
N GLU A 55 0.98 17.34 -12.62
CA GLU A 55 0.24 17.96 -13.72
C GLU A 55 0.22 17.09 -14.97
N ASN A 56 1.34 16.43 -15.30
CA ASN A 56 1.46 15.57 -16.48
C ASN A 56 1.03 14.11 -16.27
N LEU A 57 0.78 13.70 -15.02
CA LEU A 57 0.13 12.43 -14.69
C LEU A 57 -1.35 12.52 -15.09
N ASP A 58 -1.61 12.20 -16.35
CA ASP A 58 -2.95 11.94 -16.90
C ASP A 58 -3.03 10.46 -17.30
N ILE A 59 -3.07 9.60 -16.28
CA ILE A 59 -3.23 8.16 -16.46
C ILE A 59 -4.70 7.86 -16.23
N LYS A 60 -5.39 7.43 -17.31
CA LYS A 60 -6.77 6.96 -17.22
C LYS A 60 -6.87 5.86 -16.17
N ASP A 61 -7.94 5.93 -15.38
CA ASP A 61 -8.26 4.99 -14.29
C ASP A 61 -7.39 5.09 -13.03
N TYR A 62 -6.57 6.14 -12.87
CA TYR A 62 -5.84 6.40 -11.63
C TYR A 62 -6.25 7.72 -10.97
N SER A 63 -6.52 7.67 -9.66
CA SER A 63 -6.67 8.87 -8.83
C SER A 63 -5.28 9.36 -8.40
N LYS A 64 -5.04 10.67 -8.47
CA LYS A 64 -3.75 11.28 -8.11
C LYS A 64 -3.85 12.08 -6.82
N PHE A 65 -3.01 11.75 -5.86
CA PHE A 65 -2.94 12.44 -4.57
C PHE A 65 -1.54 12.99 -4.32
N PHE A 66 -1.46 14.13 -3.63
CA PHE A 66 -0.20 14.66 -3.13
C PHE A 66 -0.19 14.60 -1.59
N ILE A 67 0.81 13.99 -0.97
CA ILE A 67 1.00 14.02 0.49
C ILE A 67 2.04 15.06 0.87
N THR A 68 1.66 15.91 1.83
CA THR A 68 2.59 16.83 2.51
C THR A 68 2.50 16.70 4.03
N LEU A 69 3.64 16.84 4.71
CA LEU A 69 3.73 16.88 6.17
C LEU A 69 3.61 18.31 6.73
N ASP A 70 3.68 19.33 5.88
CA ASP A 70 3.58 20.73 6.31
C ASP A 70 2.12 21.21 6.22
N TYR A 71 1.50 21.45 7.36
CA TYR A 71 0.12 21.92 7.45
C TYR A 71 -0.11 23.25 6.71
N LYS A 72 0.89 24.15 6.67
CA LYS A 72 0.76 25.42 5.94
C LYS A 72 0.68 25.16 4.43
N ASN A 73 1.50 24.25 3.92
CA ASN A 73 1.46 23.85 2.52
C ASN A 73 0.18 23.08 2.19
N TYR A 74 -0.26 22.18 3.07
CA TYR A 74 -1.54 21.47 2.92
C TYR A 74 -2.69 22.44 2.68
N LYS A 75 -2.86 23.45 3.56
CA LYS A 75 -3.95 24.42 3.43
C LYS A 75 -3.85 25.23 2.13
N LYS A 76 -2.63 25.60 1.74
CA LYS A 76 -2.38 26.33 0.50
C LYS A 76 -2.76 25.50 -0.74
N LEU A 77 -2.36 24.23 -0.77
CA LEU A 77 -2.58 23.33 -1.90
C LEU A 77 -4.05 22.89 -2.01
N LYS A 78 -4.72 22.71 -0.87
CA LYS A 78 -6.15 22.41 -0.83
C LYS A 78 -6.99 23.53 -1.45
N ASN A 79 -6.59 24.79 -1.26
CA ASN A 79 -7.23 25.93 -1.89
C ASN A 79 -6.96 26.03 -3.40
N GLN A 80 -5.96 25.31 -3.92
CA GLN A 80 -5.60 25.28 -5.34
C GLN A 80 -6.27 24.14 -6.12
N SER A 81 -7.28 23.48 -5.54
CA SER A 81 -7.97 22.32 -6.14
C SER A 81 -7.03 21.14 -6.43
N ILE A 82 -5.95 21.01 -5.65
CA ILE A 82 -5.06 19.85 -5.69
C ILE A 82 -5.58 18.85 -4.66
N ASP A 83 -5.73 17.59 -5.06
CA ASP A 83 -6.09 16.49 -4.16
C ASP A 83 -4.91 16.20 -3.24
N VAL A 84 -4.87 16.91 -2.12
CA VAL A 84 -3.79 16.87 -1.14
C VAL A 84 -4.23 16.17 0.14
N LEU A 85 -3.36 15.30 0.64
CA LEU A 85 -3.49 14.56 1.89
C LEU A 85 -2.47 15.11 2.88
N TYR A 86 -2.89 15.25 4.14
CA TYR A 86 -1.99 15.62 5.23
C TYR A 86 -1.41 14.36 5.85
N GLY A 87 -0.09 14.18 5.77
CA GLY A 87 0.60 13.11 6.49
C GLY A 87 0.82 13.53 7.94
N LEU A 88 0.33 12.72 8.87
CA LEU A 88 0.56 12.86 10.31
C LEU A 88 2.01 12.55 10.68
#